data_AF-M6VMU5-F1
#
_entry.id   AF-M6VMU5-F1
#
_cell.length_a   1.000
_cell.length_b   1.000
_cell.length_c   1.000
_cell.angle_alpha   90.00
_cell.angle_beta   90.00
_cell.angle_gamma   90.00
#
_symmetry.space_group_name_H-M   'P 1'
#
loop_
_entity.id
_entity.type
_entity.pdbx_description
1 polymer ?
#
loop_
_entity_poly.entity_id
_entity_poly.type
_entity_poly.pdbx_seq_one_letter_code
_entity_poly.pdbx_strand_id
1 'polypeptide(L)'
;MYKNSNFKIFILIFGVFISFASILAHTEPVVLLDQDTSSKNISSLIEYRYRDQKFAGCSPNHIDGLEDLEWHSISTDVLRVKRTSFGNWLRFSVQNSESTIQSRILLLGWLNVPDIQLCFFDKNGKFISLRSGYSNPTADEKILTTLPHFKIDLQPNENRIFYLFVLSNEDINYRIQIMGLEEFELHKRLRLITSYSIVGIIGFAILYSFFGYYRFKNSTFIFSRYTCFQSSPLFTFFTDALLRKFSETQTIYFDTVISYS
;
A
#
# COMPACT_ATOMS: atom_id res chain seq x y z
N MET A 1 23.04 67.89 8.88
CA MET A 1 22.97 66.48 8.44
C MET A 1 22.19 65.68 9.48
N TYR A 2 20.89 65.46 9.25
CA TYR A 2 20.01 64.75 10.18
C TYR A 2 20.26 63.24 10.05
N LYS A 3 20.81 62.63 11.10
CA LYS A 3 21.15 61.20 11.15
C LYS A 3 19.86 60.42 11.43
N ASN A 4 19.23 59.90 10.37
CA ASN A 4 17.91 59.28 10.42
C ASN A 4 17.97 57.91 11.13
N SER A 5 17.80 57.91 12.46
CA SER A 5 17.88 56.71 13.33
C SER A 5 16.79 55.68 13.04
N ASN A 6 15.70 56.07 12.38
CA ASN A 6 14.55 55.21 12.11
C ASN A 6 14.83 54.14 11.03
N PHE A 7 15.84 54.36 10.17
CA PHE A 7 16.17 53.41 9.10
C PHE A 7 16.81 52.12 9.64
N LYS A 8 17.59 52.22 10.73
CA LYS A 8 18.23 51.04 11.35
C LYS A 8 17.25 50.15 12.10
N ILE A 9 16.20 50.75 12.70
CA ILE A 9 15.15 50.01 13.40
C ILE A 9 14.28 49.23 12.39
N PHE A 10 13.99 49.85 11.24
CA PHE A 10 13.20 49.20 10.18
C PHE A 10 13.92 47.97 9.59
N ILE A 11 15.24 48.06 9.38
CA ILE A 11 16.05 46.91 8.90
C ILE A 11 16.10 45.78 9.94
N LEU A 12 16.19 46.10 11.23
CA LEU A 12 16.21 45.10 12.30
C LEU A 12 14.89 44.34 12.41
N ILE A 13 13.75 45.03 12.29
CA ILE A 13 12.42 44.40 12.32
C ILE A 13 12.21 43.53 11.07
N PHE A 14 12.62 44.00 9.89
CA PHE A 14 12.50 43.24 8.64
C PHE A 14 13.41 42.00 8.61
N GLY A 15 14.62 42.09 9.17
CA GLY A 15 15.54 40.95 9.32
C GLY A 15 15.02 39.88 10.29
N VAL A 16 14.34 40.28 11.37
CA VAL A 16 13.68 39.34 12.29
C VAL A 16 12.49 38.65 11.60
N PHE A 17 11.66 39.37 10.84
CA PHE A 17 10.53 38.76 10.10
C PHE A 17 10.98 37.74 9.03
N ILE A 18 12.10 37.99 8.32
CA ILE A 18 12.64 37.04 7.34
C ILE A 18 13.19 35.79 8.03
N SER A 19 13.74 35.94 9.25
CA SER A 19 14.26 34.81 10.04
C SER A 19 13.16 33.89 10.57
N PHE A 20 11.94 34.41 10.77
CA PHE A 20 10.77 33.60 11.14
C PHE A 20 10.04 32.97 9.95
N ALA A 21 10.21 33.50 8.73
CA ALA A 21 9.59 32.92 7.53
C ALA A 21 10.13 31.52 7.20
N SER A 22 11.37 31.21 7.62
CA SER A 22 12.00 29.90 7.42
C SER A 22 11.40 28.77 8.26
N ILE A 23 10.61 29.10 9.29
CA ILE A 23 10.00 28.11 10.20
C ILE A 23 8.65 27.61 9.65
N LEU A 24 8.05 28.30 8.67
CA LEU A 24 6.75 27.94 8.09
C LEU A 24 6.83 27.18 6.75
N ALA A 25 8.03 26.86 6.27
CA ALA A 25 8.23 26.12 5.02
C ALA A 25 8.57 24.65 5.30
N HIS A 26 7.73 23.94 6.04
CA HIS A 26 7.68 22.48 5.92
C HIS A 26 6.82 22.15 4.71
N THR A 27 7.45 22.10 3.54
CA THR A 27 6.82 21.52 2.34
C THR A 27 6.72 20.02 2.57
N GLU A 28 5.58 19.59 3.10
CA GLU A 28 5.25 18.17 3.24
C GLU A 28 5.33 17.50 1.87
N PRO A 29 5.88 16.27 1.77
CA PRO A 29 5.86 15.53 0.52
C PRO A 29 4.41 15.24 0.10
N VAL A 30 4.01 15.74 -1.07
CA VAL A 30 2.64 15.60 -1.59
C VAL A 30 2.60 14.59 -2.73
N VAL A 31 1.68 13.62 -2.63
CA VAL A 31 1.32 12.73 -3.73
C VAL A 31 0.40 13.48 -4.69
N LEU A 32 0.89 13.75 -5.90
CA LEU A 32 0.09 14.37 -6.95
C LEU A 32 -0.73 13.31 -7.69
N LEU A 33 -2.05 13.49 -7.67
CA LEU A 33 -2.98 12.74 -8.51
C LEU A 33 -3.23 13.52 -9.80
N ASP A 34 -2.90 12.87 -10.91
CA ASP A 34 -3.14 13.26 -12.29
C ASP A 34 -4.16 12.31 -12.93
N GLN A 35 -4.41 12.43 -14.23
CA GLN A 35 -5.27 11.49 -14.98
C GLN A 35 -4.66 10.10 -15.15
N ASP A 36 -3.37 9.91 -14.81
CA ASP A 36 -2.75 8.60 -14.87
C ASP A 36 -3.31 7.69 -13.77
N THR A 37 -3.71 6.50 -14.20
CA THR A 37 -4.30 5.46 -13.35
C THR A 37 -3.31 4.35 -13.02
N SER A 38 -2.09 4.43 -13.54
CA SER A 38 -1.01 3.49 -13.27
C SER A 38 -0.68 3.40 -11.78
N SER A 39 -0.11 2.25 -11.38
CA SER A 39 0.30 2.04 -10.01
C SER A 39 1.54 2.86 -9.66
N LYS A 40 1.38 3.84 -8.78
CA LYS A 40 2.46 4.71 -8.28
C LYS A 40 2.87 4.27 -6.87
N ASN A 41 4.18 4.11 -6.66
CA ASN A 41 4.73 3.85 -5.34
C ASN A 41 4.83 5.16 -4.56
N ILE A 42 4.23 5.22 -3.37
CA ILE A 42 4.24 6.42 -2.52
C ILE A 42 5.09 6.25 -1.26
N SER A 43 5.83 5.14 -1.13
CA SER A 43 6.57 4.81 0.10
C SER A 43 7.59 5.87 0.51
N SER A 44 8.19 6.58 -0.46
CA SER A 44 9.14 7.68 -0.23
C SER A 44 8.49 9.01 0.15
N LEU A 45 7.16 9.11 0.02
CA LEU A 45 6.37 10.29 0.37
C LEU A 45 5.63 10.09 1.71
N ILE A 46 5.79 8.91 2.32
CA ILE A 46 5.17 8.59 3.59
C ILE A 46 6.10 9.00 4.72
N GLU A 47 5.52 9.75 5.63
CA GLU A 47 6.10 10.04 6.92
C GLU A 47 5.59 9.03 7.94
N TYR A 48 6.40 8.70 8.92
CA TYR A 48 6.05 7.73 9.95
C TYR A 48 6.49 8.22 11.32
N ARG A 49 5.83 7.69 12.34
CA ARG A 49 6.13 8.01 13.74
C ARG A 49 6.53 6.76 14.51
N TYR A 50 7.63 6.87 15.24
CA TYR A 50 8.02 5.88 16.23
C TYR A 50 7.36 6.17 17.59
N ARG A 51 7.08 5.12 18.37
CA ARG A 51 7.00 5.18 19.85
C ARG A 51 6.00 6.15 20.46
N ASP A 52 4.71 6.02 20.17
CA ASP A 52 3.69 6.56 21.08
C ASP A 52 2.62 5.54 21.42
N GLN A 53 2.54 5.23 22.71
CA GLN A 53 1.47 4.42 23.30
C GLN A 53 0.19 5.26 23.54
N LYS A 54 0.30 6.59 23.41
CA LYS A 54 -0.78 7.52 23.76
C LYS A 54 -1.96 7.49 22.79
N PHE A 55 -1.69 7.23 21.51
CA PHE A 55 -2.69 7.32 20.45
C PHE A 55 -2.74 6.00 19.71
N ALA A 56 -3.65 5.11 20.12
CA ALA A 56 -3.86 3.81 19.48
C ALA A 56 -5.16 3.83 18.67
N GLY A 57 -5.06 3.52 17.37
CA GLY A 57 -6.20 3.48 16.47
C GLY A 57 -6.78 4.85 16.08
N CYS A 58 -7.65 4.84 15.07
CA CYS A 58 -8.29 6.03 14.54
C CYS A 58 -9.36 6.58 15.50
N SER A 59 -9.17 7.80 15.95
CA SER A 59 -10.11 8.59 16.77
C SER A 59 -9.90 10.07 16.48
N PRO A 60 -10.95 10.93 16.51
CA PRO A 60 -10.80 12.36 16.29
C PRO A 60 -9.74 12.99 17.21
N ASN A 61 -9.83 12.72 18.52
CA ASN A 61 -8.91 13.24 19.51
C ASN A 61 -7.45 12.77 19.31
N HIS A 62 -7.27 11.62 18.65
CA HIS A 62 -5.92 11.11 18.36
C HIS A 62 -5.31 11.86 17.18
N ILE A 63 -6.08 12.15 16.14
CA ILE A 63 -5.56 12.89 14.96
C ILE A 63 -5.18 14.31 15.36
N ASP A 64 -6.05 15.01 16.09
CA ASP A 64 -5.78 16.38 16.53
C ASP A 64 -4.48 16.44 17.36
N GLY A 65 -4.23 15.43 18.19
CA GLY A 65 -3.00 15.32 18.97
C GLY A 65 -1.76 14.87 18.19
N LEU A 66 -1.92 14.33 16.98
CA LEU A 66 -0.84 13.82 16.13
C LEU A 66 -0.21 14.90 15.23
N GLU A 67 -0.95 15.98 14.93
CA GLU A 67 -0.49 17.07 14.06
C GLU A 67 0.73 17.80 14.62
N ASP A 68 0.75 18.07 15.93
CA ASP A 68 1.80 18.84 16.60
C ASP A 68 3.08 18.03 16.89
N LEU A 69 3.15 16.77 16.48
CA LEU A 69 4.22 15.88 16.88
C LEU A 69 5.25 15.64 15.76
N GLU A 70 6.45 15.19 16.14
CA GLU A 70 7.53 14.93 15.19
C GLU A 70 7.25 13.73 14.26
N TRP A 71 7.43 13.94 12.96
CA TRP A 71 7.29 12.92 11.92
C TRP A 71 8.64 12.66 11.24
N HIS A 72 8.93 11.39 10.96
CA HIS A 72 10.16 10.99 10.26
C HIS A 72 9.85 10.67 8.81
N SER A 73 10.64 11.23 7.89
CA SER A 73 10.53 10.94 6.46
C SER A 73 11.38 9.74 6.05
N ILE A 74 11.01 9.11 4.92
CA ILE A 74 11.74 7.99 4.32
C ILE A 74 12.11 8.38 2.90
N SER A 75 13.39 8.30 2.54
CA SER A 75 13.85 8.61 1.18
C SER A 75 13.92 7.38 0.27
N THR A 76 13.46 6.22 0.72
CA THR A 76 13.57 4.94 0.00
C THR A 76 12.25 4.48 -0.60
N ASP A 77 12.31 3.71 -1.69
CA ASP A 77 11.13 3.16 -2.38
C ASP A 77 10.40 2.06 -1.59
N VAL A 78 10.90 1.68 -0.42
CA VAL A 78 10.28 0.69 0.46
C VAL A 78 10.14 1.31 1.84
N LEU A 79 8.95 1.18 2.42
CA LEU A 79 8.68 1.64 3.77
C LEU A 79 9.30 0.65 4.76
N ARG A 80 10.28 1.11 5.55
CA ARG A 80 10.97 0.30 6.56
C ARG A 80 10.75 0.85 7.95
N VAL A 81 9.77 0.30 8.68
CA VAL A 81 9.41 0.76 10.02
C VAL A 81 9.38 -0.44 10.96
N LYS A 82 10.14 -0.35 12.06
CA LYS A 82 10.17 -1.39 13.09
C LYS A 82 8.79 -1.60 13.68
N ARG A 83 8.45 -2.86 13.95
CA ARG A 83 7.20 -3.24 14.58
C ARG A 83 7.12 -2.71 16.00
N THR A 84 5.93 -2.28 16.39
CA THR A 84 5.58 -1.95 17.76
C THR A 84 4.35 -2.77 18.17
N SER A 85 4.21 -3.07 19.46
CA SER A 85 3.04 -3.77 19.99
C SER A 85 1.76 -2.93 19.96
N PHE A 86 1.90 -1.61 19.81
CA PHE A 86 0.80 -0.64 19.84
C PHE A 86 0.43 -0.11 18.45
N GLY A 87 1.07 -0.61 17.39
CA GLY A 87 0.90 -0.13 16.03
C GLY A 87 1.78 1.07 15.68
N ASN A 88 1.90 1.32 14.38
CA ASN A 88 2.68 2.40 13.81
C ASN A 88 1.75 3.39 13.10
N TRP A 89 2.02 4.68 13.28
CA TRP A 89 1.34 5.73 12.53
C TRP A 89 2.15 6.11 11.30
N LEU A 90 1.45 6.19 10.17
CA LEU A 90 1.96 6.68 8.90
C LEU A 90 1.09 7.86 8.47
N ARG A 91 1.70 8.86 7.84
CA ARG A 91 1.05 10.06 7.33
C ARG A 91 1.52 10.33 5.90
N PHE A 92 0.61 10.78 5.07
CA PHE A 92 0.93 11.25 3.72
C PHE A 92 -0.12 12.26 3.24
N SER A 93 0.32 13.24 2.46
CA SER A 93 -0.57 14.22 1.84
C SER A 93 -0.86 13.81 0.40
N VAL A 94 -2.11 13.92 -0.02
CA VAL A 94 -2.53 13.64 -1.40
C VAL A 94 -3.25 14.87 -1.94
N GLN A 95 -2.82 15.31 -3.11
CA GLN A 95 -3.42 16.44 -3.81
C GLN A 95 -4.00 15.98 -5.15
N ASN A 96 -5.25 16.35 -5.39
CA ASN A 96 -5.85 16.25 -6.70
C ASN A 96 -5.64 17.57 -7.45
N SER A 97 -4.78 17.54 -8.48
CA SER A 97 -4.53 18.72 -9.33
C SER A 97 -5.53 18.84 -10.49
N GLU A 98 -6.42 17.88 -10.66
CA GLU A 98 -7.39 17.84 -11.73
C GLU A 98 -8.68 18.59 -11.38
N SER A 99 -9.42 18.99 -12.41
CA SER A 99 -10.74 19.63 -12.30
C SER A 99 -11.88 18.63 -12.07
N THR A 100 -11.58 17.33 -12.07
CA THR A 100 -12.53 16.22 -11.88
C THR A 100 -12.27 15.48 -10.57
N ILE A 101 -13.29 14.76 -10.09
CA ILE A 101 -13.14 13.89 -8.91
C ILE A 101 -12.21 12.74 -9.28
N GLN A 102 -11.18 12.50 -8.47
CA GLN A 102 -10.26 11.39 -8.65
C GLN A 102 -10.51 10.32 -7.59
N SER A 103 -10.93 9.14 -8.05
CA SER A 103 -11.02 7.93 -7.22
C SER A 103 -9.76 7.10 -7.38
N ARG A 104 -9.13 6.73 -6.26
CA ARG A 104 -7.93 5.89 -6.23
C ARG A 104 -8.05 4.80 -5.18
N ILE A 105 -7.26 3.75 -5.34
CA ILE A 105 -7.08 2.68 -4.37
C ILE A 105 -5.69 2.83 -3.76
N LEU A 106 -5.66 2.99 -2.43
CA LEU A 106 -4.46 2.84 -1.62
C LEU A 106 -4.29 1.35 -1.31
N LEU A 107 -3.20 0.75 -1.78
CA LEU A 107 -2.90 -0.66 -1.63
C LEU A 107 -1.65 -0.84 -0.76
N LEU A 108 -1.74 -1.74 0.21
CA LEU A 108 -0.59 -2.15 1.01
C LEU A 108 -0.05 -3.49 0.53
N GLY A 109 1.21 -3.53 0.14
CA GLY A 109 1.87 -4.74 -0.37
C GLY A 109 2.17 -5.83 0.67
N TRP A 110 1.32 -6.02 1.71
CA TRP A 110 1.57 -6.98 2.78
C TRP A 110 0.33 -7.71 3.27
N LEU A 111 0.43 -9.03 3.43
CA LEU A 111 -0.68 -9.87 3.91
C LEU A 111 -0.74 -10.00 5.43
N ASN A 112 0.39 -9.90 6.14
CA ASN A 112 0.43 -10.13 7.60
C ASN A 112 0.13 -8.86 8.41
N VAL A 113 -0.94 -8.17 8.05
CA VAL A 113 -1.45 -6.98 8.75
C VAL A 113 -2.78 -7.33 9.41
N PRO A 114 -2.82 -7.59 10.74
CA PRO A 114 -4.06 -7.93 11.45
C PRO A 114 -5.13 -6.87 11.32
N ASP A 115 -4.77 -5.61 11.57
CA ASP A 115 -5.70 -4.50 11.54
C ASP A 115 -4.99 -3.25 11.01
N ILE A 116 -5.67 -2.59 10.08
CA ILE A 116 -5.22 -1.32 9.54
C ILE A 116 -6.39 -0.36 9.42
N GLN A 117 -6.14 0.89 9.80
CA GLN A 117 -7.18 1.91 9.85
C GLN A 117 -6.69 3.15 9.10
N LEU A 118 -7.46 3.58 8.10
CA LEU A 118 -7.26 4.84 7.40
C LEU A 118 -8.23 5.86 7.98
N CYS A 119 -7.72 7.01 8.42
CA CYS A 119 -8.56 8.08 8.94
C CYS A 119 -8.12 9.47 8.48
N PHE A 120 -9.11 10.34 8.34
CA PHE A 120 -8.96 11.70 7.84
C PHE A 120 -10.19 12.53 8.19
N PHE A 121 -10.05 13.86 8.12
CA PHE A 121 -11.18 14.78 8.17
C PHE A 121 -11.62 15.13 6.75
N ASP A 122 -12.93 15.09 6.51
CA ASP A 122 -13.51 15.57 5.25
C ASP A 122 -13.51 17.11 5.22
N LYS A 123 -13.81 17.72 4.06
CA LYS A 123 -13.87 19.20 3.90
C LYS A 123 -14.81 19.89 4.89
N ASN A 124 -15.81 19.17 5.40
CA ASN A 124 -16.77 19.66 6.38
C ASN A 124 -16.29 19.48 7.84
N GLY A 125 -15.04 19.08 8.07
CA GLY A 125 -14.52 18.76 9.41
C GLY A 125 -15.09 17.46 10.01
N LYS A 126 -15.78 16.65 9.20
CA LYS A 126 -16.31 15.35 9.65
C LYS A 126 -15.19 14.31 9.66
N PHE A 127 -14.99 13.68 10.81
CA PHE A 127 -14.07 12.56 10.94
C PHE A 127 -14.58 11.33 10.19
N ILE A 128 -13.71 10.73 9.38
CA ILE A 128 -13.96 9.49 8.65
C ILE A 128 -12.87 8.48 9.01
N SER A 129 -13.29 7.24 9.30
CA SER A 129 -12.40 6.12 9.54
C SER A 129 -12.83 4.90 8.74
N LEU A 130 -11.90 4.31 8.03
CA LEU A 130 -12.04 3.07 7.28
C LEU A 130 -11.12 2.02 7.91
N ARG A 131 -11.55 0.75 7.90
CA ARG A 131 -10.76 -0.38 8.43
C ARG A 131 -10.60 -1.46 7.36
N SER A 132 -9.44 -2.12 7.37
CA SER A 132 -9.08 -3.27 6.53
C SER A 132 -8.08 -4.14 7.31
N GLY A 133 -7.63 -5.26 6.73
CA GLY A 133 -6.72 -6.21 7.35
C GLY A 133 -7.38 -7.58 7.57
N TYR A 134 -6.58 -8.61 7.81
CA TYR A 134 -7.12 -9.98 7.85
C TYR A 134 -8.01 -10.27 9.06
N SER A 135 -7.97 -9.45 10.12
CA SER A 135 -8.90 -9.57 11.26
C SER A 135 -10.25 -8.94 10.97
N ASN A 136 -10.29 -7.94 10.08
CA ASN A 136 -11.50 -7.23 9.66
C ASN A 136 -11.60 -7.14 8.13
N PRO A 137 -11.60 -8.28 7.40
CA PRO A 137 -11.50 -8.24 5.96
C PRO A 137 -12.79 -7.69 5.36
N THR A 138 -12.65 -6.82 4.38
CA THR A 138 -13.77 -6.37 3.54
C THR A 138 -14.39 -7.57 2.80
N ALA A 139 -15.61 -7.40 2.27
CA ALA A 139 -16.31 -8.48 1.59
C ALA A 139 -15.52 -9.05 0.41
N ASP A 140 -14.76 -8.21 -0.29
CA ASP A 140 -13.89 -8.60 -1.38
C ASP A 140 -12.54 -9.17 -0.91
N GLU A 141 -12.04 -8.78 0.26
CA GLU A 141 -10.84 -9.39 0.87
C GLU A 141 -11.05 -10.84 1.30
N LYS A 142 -12.25 -11.19 1.74
CA LYS A 142 -12.61 -12.55 2.16
C LYS A 142 -12.53 -13.60 1.06
N ILE A 143 -12.72 -13.20 -0.20
CA ILE A 143 -12.90 -14.16 -1.29
C ILE A 143 -11.55 -14.67 -1.82
N LEU A 144 -10.47 -13.88 -1.71
CA LEU A 144 -9.24 -14.13 -2.48
C LEU A 144 -7.92 -13.80 -1.77
N THR A 145 -7.91 -13.61 -0.44
CA THR A 145 -6.70 -13.13 0.27
C THR A 145 -6.12 -11.90 -0.44
N THR A 146 -6.97 -10.92 -0.74
CA THR A 146 -6.49 -9.67 -1.33
C THR A 146 -5.75 -8.88 -0.26
N LEU A 147 -4.77 -8.14 -0.74
CA LEU A 147 -3.98 -7.25 0.08
C LEU A 147 -4.89 -6.17 0.73
N PRO A 148 -4.57 -5.70 1.94
CA PRO A 148 -5.31 -4.62 2.58
C PRO A 148 -5.33 -3.39 1.68
N HIS A 149 -6.51 -2.81 1.49
CA HIS A 149 -6.68 -1.67 0.60
C HIS A 149 -7.80 -0.73 1.04
N PHE A 150 -7.71 0.51 0.56
CA PHE A 150 -8.69 1.56 0.85
C PHE A 150 -9.03 2.33 -0.41
N LYS A 151 -10.32 2.60 -0.61
CA LYS A 151 -10.77 3.55 -1.62
C LYS A 151 -10.67 4.97 -1.08
N ILE A 152 -9.97 5.83 -1.80
CA ILE A 152 -9.86 7.27 -1.52
C ILE A 152 -10.49 8.05 -2.67
N ASP A 153 -11.35 9.00 -2.32
CA ASP A 153 -12.01 9.89 -3.27
C ASP A 153 -11.60 11.33 -2.92
N LEU A 154 -10.97 12.01 -3.87
CA LEU A 154 -10.57 13.42 -3.72
C LEU A 154 -11.37 14.29 -4.70
N GLN A 155 -11.94 15.38 -4.17
CA GLN A 155 -12.62 16.38 -4.97
C GLN A 155 -11.62 17.18 -5.82
N PRO A 156 -12.08 17.91 -6.85
CA PRO A 156 -11.22 18.77 -7.65
C PRO A 156 -10.44 19.77 -6.79
N ASN A 157 -9.15 19.95 -7.10
CA ASN A 157 -8.25 20.88 -6.40
C ASN A 157 -8.18 20.68 -4.87
N GLU A 158 -8.49 19.48 -4.39
CA GLU A 158 -8.41 19.16 -2.97
C GLU A 158 -7.02 18.67 -2.59
N ASN A 159 -6.49 19.19 -1.48
CA ASN A 159 -5.37 18.59 -0.78
C ASN A 159 -5.87 18.01 0.54
N ARG A 160 -5.50 16.76 0.84
CA ARG A 160 -5.94 16.05 2.03
C ARG A 160 -4.80 15.23 2.62
N ILE A 161 -4.64 15.34 3.92
CA ILE A 161 -3.72 14.52 4.70
C ILE A 161 -4.46 13.28 5.18
N PHE A 162 -3.84 12.13 4.97
CA PHE A 162 -4.34 10.85 5.43
C PHE A 162 -3.45 10.30 6.54
N TYR A 163 -4.09 9.76 7.57
CA TYR A 163 -3.43 9.08 8.67
C TYR A 163 -3.75 7.59 8.59
N LEU A 164 -2.71 6.77 8.63
CA LEU A 164 -2.81 5.33 8.51
C LEU A 164 -2.22 4.70 9.76
N PHE A 165 -3.07 4.09 10.57
CA PHE A 165 -2.68 3.32 11.73
C PHE A 165 -2.53 1.85 11.34
N VAL A 166 -1.31 1.33 11.49
CA VAL A 166 -0.97 -0.04 11.08
C VAL A 166 -0.60 -0.86 12.30
N LEU A 167 -1.43 -1.86 12.62
CA LEU A 167 -1.06 -2.91 13.57
C LEU A 167 -0.51 -4.09 12.76
N SER A 168 0.77 -4.40 12.93
CA SER A 168 1.48 -5.46 12.20
C SER A 168 2.08 -6.49 13.15
N ASN A 169 2.12 -7.75 12.72
CA ASN A 169 2.83 -8.83 13.43
C ASN A 169 4.33 -8.84 13.13
N GLU A 170 4.76 -8.14 12.09
CA GLU A 170 6.15 -8.05 11.63
C GLU A 170 6.57 -6.59 11.39
N ASP A 171 7.88 -6.39 11.22
CA ASP A 171 8.42 -5.09 10.79
C ASP A 171 7.81 -4.74 9.43
N ILE A 172 7.39 -3.48 9.29
CA ILE A 172 6.87 -2.97 8.02
C ILE A 172 8.07 -2.87 7.07
N ASN A 173 8.09 -3.67 6.01
CA ASN A 173 9.15 -3.72 5.01
C ASN A 173 8.58 -3.84 3.58
N TYR A 174 7.45 -3.19 3.33
CA TYR A 174 6.68 -3.34 2.10
C TYR A 174 6.42 -2.01 1.42
N ARG A 175 6.00 -2.07 0.16
CA ARG A 175 5.65 -0.88 -0.62
C ARG A 175 4.20 -0.52 -0.37
N ILE A 176 3.93 0.77 -0.30
CA ILE A 176 2.58 1.32 -0.31
C ILE A 176 2.37 1.99 -1.67
N GLN A 177 1.28 1.61 -2.34
CA GLN A 177 1.00 2.01 -3.70
C GLN A 177 -0.36 2.70 -3.77
N ILE A 178 -0.47 3.65 -4.69
CA ILE A 178 -1.73 4.27 -5.09
C ILE A 178 -1.95 3.95 -6.57
N MET A 179 -3.13 3.49 -6.92
CA MET A 179 -3.51 3.15 -8.30
C MET A 179 -4.94 3.55 -8.62
N GLY A 180 -5.28 3.63 -9.90
CA GLY A 180 -6.64 3.83 -10.37
C GLY A 180 -7.57 2.70 -9.99
N LEU A 181 -8.87 3.01 -9.86
CA LEU A 181 -9.89 2.00 -9.59
C LEU A 181 -9.99 0.97 -10.73
N GLU A 182 -9.89 1.42 -11.98
CA GLU A 182 -9.94 0.57 -13.17
C GLU A 182 -8.76 -0.40 -13.20
N GLU A 183 -7.56 0.11 -12.93
CA GLU A 183 -6.33 -0.68 -12.90
C GLU A 183 -6.37 -1.73 -11.78
N PHE A 184 -6.89 -1.36 -10.61
CA PHE A 184 -7.09 -2.30 -9.50
C PHE A 184 -8.06 -3.42 -9.86
N GLU A 185 -9.21 -3.10 -10.45
CA GLU A 185 -10.20 -4.09 -10.89
C GLU A 185 -9.67 -4.99 -12.01
N LEU A 186 -8.86 -4.45 -12.93
CA LEU A 186 -8.17 -5.22 -13.95
C LEU A 186 -7.17 -6.21 -13.32
N HIS A 187 -6.33 -5.77 -12.39
CA HIS A 187 -5.41 -6.64 -11.65
C HIS A 187 -6.15 -7.74 -10.88
N LYS A 188 -7.26 -7.40 -10.22
CA LYS A 188 -8.12 -8.34 -9.51
C LYS A 188 -8.71 -9.40 -10.44
N ARG A 189 -9.25 -8.99 -11.59
CA ARG A 189 -9.79 -9.91 -12.61
C ARG A 189 -8.71 -10.79 -13.23
N LEU A 190 -7.55 -10.24 -13.55
CA LEU A 190 -6.43 -11.01 -14.08
C LEU A 190 -5.97 -12.07 -13.08
N ARG A 191 -5.81 -11.71 -11.79
CA ARG A 191 -5.45 -12.65 -10.73
C ARG A 191 -6.45 -13.81 -10.64
N LEU A 192 -7.74 -13.50 -10.75
CA LEU A 192 -8.82 -14.49 -10.78
C LEU A 192 -8.73 -15.41 -11.99
N ILE A 193 -8.64 -14.84 -13.20
CA ILE A 193 -8.59 -15.60 -14.46
C ILE A 193 -7.36 -16.51 -14.46
N THR A 194 -6.19 -16.01 -14.08
CA THR A 194 -4.97 -16.82 -14.00
C THR A 194 -5.14 -17.97 -13.02
N SER A 195 -5.68 -17.72 -11.83
CA SER A 195 -5.88 -18.76 -10.81
C SER A 195 -6.86 -19.85 -11.29
N TYR A 196 -8.01 -19.47 -11.86
CA TYR A 196 -8.97 -20.43 -12.40
C TYR A 196 -8.44 -21.17 -13.64
N SER A 197 -7.67 -20.51 -14.49
CA SER A 197 -7.06 -21.13 -15.68
C SER A 197 -6.10 -22.24 -15.27
N ILE A 198 -5.29 -22.01 -14.24
CA ILE A 198 -4.37 -23.01 -13.69
C ILE A 198 -5.15 -24.22 -13.15
N VAL A 199 -6.17 -23.99 -12.32
CA VAL A 199 -7.02 -25.07 -11.79
C VAL A 199 -7.71 -25.83 -12.92
N GLY A 200 -8.17 -25.13 -13.96
CA GLY A 200 -8.77 -25.72 -15.15
C GLY A 200 -7.80 -26.63 -15.91
N ILE A 201 -6.57 -26.18 -16.18
CA ILE A 201 -5.52 -26.97 -16.85
C ILE A 201 -5.21 -28.24 -16.06
N ILE A 202 -5.07 -28.13 -14.73
CA ILE A 202 -4.84 -29.27 -13.85
C ILE A 202 -6.03 -30.24 -13.90
N GLY A 203 -7.26 -29.71 -13.84
CA GLY A 203 -8.49 -30.51 -13.97
C GLY A 203 -8.58 -31.26 -15.29
N PHE A 204 -8.28 -30.60 -16.42
CA PHE A 204 -8.25 -31.22 -17.74
C PHE A 204 -7.19 -32.32 -17.85
N ALA A 205 -6.00 -32.11 -17.29
CA ALA A 205 -4.95 -33.12 -17.27
C ALA A 205 -5.37 -34.38 -16.49
N ILE A 206 -6.05 -34.19 -15.35
CA ILE A 206 -6.61 -35.28 -14.54
C ILE A 206 -7.70 -36.02 -15.33
N LEU A 207 -8.67 -35.30 -15.90
CA LEU A 207 -9.77 -35.90 -16.69
C LEU A 207 -9.25 -36.69 -17.90
N TYR A 208 -8.26 -36.15 -18.61
CA TYR A 208 -7.63 -36.83 -19.74
C TYR A 208 -6.92 -38.13 -19.30
N SER A 209 -6.29 -38.13 -18.13
CA SER A 209 -5.64 -39.32 -17.57
C SER A 209 -6.67 -40.41 -17.20
N PHE A 210 -7.79 -40.02 -16.61
CA PHE A 210 -8.92 -40.94 -16.36
C PHE A 210 -9.54 -41.49 -17.64
N PHE A 211 -9.70 -40.64 -18.66
CA PHE A 211 -10.21 -41.06 -19.96
C PHE A 211 -9.30 -42.09 -20.63
N GLY A 212 -7.98 -41.86 -20.61
CA GLY A 212 -6.99 -42.81 -21.11
C GLY A 212 -7.05 -44.15 -20.37
N TYR A 213 -7.16 -44.12 -19.05
CA TYR A 213 -7.35 -45.33 -18.24
C TYR A 213 -8.63 -46.07 -18.63
N TYR A 214 -9.76 -45.39 -18.72
CA TYR A 214 -11.04 -46.02 -19.08
C TYR A 214 -10.99 -46.68 -20.46
N ARG A 215 -10.41 -45.99 -21.45
CA ARG A 215 -10.37 -46.45 -22.85
C ARG A 215 -9.41 -47.61 -23.08
N PHE A 216 -8.26 -47.62 -22.42
CA PHE A 216 -7.20 -48.61 -22.66
C PHE A 216 -7.09 -49.67 -21.54
N LYS A 217 -7.83 -49.50 -20.42
CA LYS A 217 -7.77 -50.33 -19.20
C LYS A 217 -6.35 -50.56 -18.67
N ASN A 218 -5.44 -49.64 -18.99
CA ASN A 218 -4.03 -49.75 -18.63
C ASN A 218 -3.71 -48.75 -17.51
N SER A 219 -3.31 -49.27 -16.35
CA SER A 219 -3.01 -48.49 -15.14
C SER A 219 -1.82 -47.54 -15.32
N THR A 220 -0.96 -47.77 -16.33
CA THR A 220 0.16 -46.90 -16.66
C THR A 220 -0.27 -45.48 -16.98
N PHE A 221 -1.48 -45.26 -17.53
CA PHE A 221 -2.00 -43.92 -17.82
C PHE A 221 -2.28 -43.08 -16.57
N ILE A 222 -2.55 -43.71 -15.42
CA ILE A 222 -2.73 -43.04 -14.13
C ILE A 222 -1.36 -42.88 -13.46
N PHE A 223 -0.58 -43.96 -13.39
CA PHE A 223 0.66 -44.00 -12.61
C PHE A 223 1.80 -43.19 -13.23
N SER A 224 2.04 -43.29 -14.54
CA SER A 224 3.18 -42.62 -15.19
C SER A 224 2.98 -41.11 -15.31
N ARG A 225 1.72 -40.65 -15.46
CA ARG A 225 1.38 -39.23 -15.53
C ARG A 225 1.41 -38.59 -14.15
N TYR A 226 0.96 -39.28 -13.10
CA TYR A 226 1.02 -38.77 -11.73
C TYR A 226 2.47 -38.62 -11.25
N THR A 227 3.34 -39.61 -11.51
CA THR A 227 4.76 -39.53 -11.16
C THR A 227 5.52 -38.52 -12.01
N CYS A 228 5.24 -38.44 -13.32
CA CYS A 228 5.86 -37.44 -14.20
C CYS A 228 5.38 -36.01 -13.88
N PHE A 229 4.14 -35.85 -13.42
CA PHE A 229 3.64 -34.56 -12.92
C PHE A 229 4.35 -34.17 -11.63
N GLN A 230 4.44 -35.07 -10.64
CA GLN A 230 5.19 -34.84 -9.39
C GLN A 230 6.68 -34.57 -9.60
N SER A 231 7.31 -35.23 -10.59
CA SER A 231 8.74 -35.05 -10.92
C SER A 231 8.98 -33.94 -11.95
N SER A 232 7.93 -33.32 -12.48
CA SER A 232 8.08 -32.26 -13.47
C SER A 232 8.70 -31.04 -12.79
N PRO A 233 9.74 -30.43 -13.37
CA PRO A 233 10.23 -29.15 -12.88
C PRO A 233 9.14 -28.09 -12.90
N LEU A 234 8.08 -28.22 -13.72
CA LEU A 234 6.92 -27.33 -13.66
C LEU A 234 6.08 -27.53 -12.41
N PHE A 235 5.96 -28.75 -11.88
CA PHE A 235 5.25 -28.98 -10.62
C PHE A 235 6.12 -28.56 -9.44
N THR A 236 7.42 -28.84 -9.45
CA THR A 236 8.34 -28.33 -8.42
C THR A 236 8.42 -26.82 -8.47
N PHE A 237 8.49 -26.19 -9.65
CA PHE A 237 8.42 -24.74 -9.83
C PHE A 237 7.03 -24.19 -9.52
N PHE A 238 5.96 -24.98 -9.65
CA PHE A 238 4.60 -24.59 -9.25
C PHE A 238 4.42 -24.67 -7.75
N THR A 239 4.88 -25.73 -7.08
CA THR A 239 4.90 -25.84 -5.63
C THR A 239 5.89 -24.85 -5.04
N ASP A 240 7.06 -24.62 -5.65
CA ASP A 240 7.97 -23.56 -5.26
C ASP A 240 7.40 -22.20 -5.57
N ALA A 241 6.66 -21.96 -6.65
CA ALA A 241 6.04 -20.65 -6.92
C ALA A 241 4.77 -20.41 -6.09
N LEU A 242 4.06 -21.46 -5.66
CA LEU A 242 2.98 -21.39 -4.69
C LEU A 242 3.53 -21.23 -3.27
N LEU A 243 4.55 -22.01 -2.89
CA LEU A 243 5.23 -21.94 -1.61
C LEU A 243 6.06 -20.66 -1.51
N ARG A 244 6.68 -20.16 -2.59
CA ARG A 244 7.27 -18.82 -2.71
C ARG A 244 6.18 -17.77 -2.79
N LYS A 245 5.04 -17.92 -3.46
CA LYS A 245 3.91 -16.96 -3.24
C LYS A 245 3.37 -16.97 -1.81
N PHE A 246 3.61 -18.04 -1.05
CA PHE A 246 3.32 -18.14 0.38
C PHE A 246 4.51 -17.73 1.29
N SER A 247 5.75 -17.70 0.77
CA SER A 247 7.01 -17.46 1.52
C SER A 247 7.74 -16.18 1.08
N GLU A 248 7.79 -15.83 -0.20
CA GLU A 248 8.12 -14.51 -0.76
C GLU A 248 7.07 -13.43 -0.44
N THR A 249 5.88 -13.81 0.03
CA THR A 249 5.01 -12.91 0.80
C THR A 249 5.63 -12.46 2.14
N GLN A 250 6.81 -12.96 2.50
CA GLN A 250 7.65 -12.44 3.57
C GLN A 250 9.03 -11.89 3.15
N THR A 251 9.55 -12.09 1.92
CA THR A 251 10.96 -11.68 1.65
C THR A 251 11.39 -11.19 0.26
N ILE A 252 10.61 -11.22 -0.83
CA ILE A 252 11.20 -10.93 -2.17
C ILE A 252 10.34 -9.98 -3.01
N TYR A 253 10.57 -8.69 -2.84
CA TYR A 253 10.42 -7.65 -3.89
C TYR A 253 11.72 -6.84 -4.02
N PHE A 254 12.85 -7.54 -3.87
CA PHE A 254 14.19 -7.12 -4.31
C PHE A 254 14.47 -7.87 -5.64
N ASP A 255 14.86 -7.13 -6.68
CA ASP A 255 15.53 -7.63 -7.91
C ASP A 255 14.75 -7.98 -9.20
N THR A 256 13.57 -7.41 -9.49
CA THR A 256 13.07 -7.41 -10.89
C THR A 256 12.55 -6.06 -11.37
N VAL A 257 13.36 -5.00 -11.21
CA VAL A 257 13.35 -3.81 -12.09
C VAL A 257 14.78 -3.25 -12.22
N ILE A 258 15.74 -4.10 -12.57
CA ILE A 258 17.04 -3.67 -13.12
C ILE A 258 17.39 -4.62 -14.26
N SER A 259 16.72 -4.44 -15.39
CA SER A 259 17.12 -4.94 -16.71
C SER A 259 15.97 -4.62 -17.65
N TYR A 260 15.88 -3.36 -18.08
CA TYR A 260 15.54 -2.93 -19.44
C TYR A 260 15.78 -1.42 -19.44
N SER A 261 17.07 -1.08 -19.56
CA SER A 261 17.51 0.15 -20.24
C SER A 261 17.24 0.03 -21.73
#